data_AF-A0A965U783-F1
#
_entry.id   AF-A0A965U783-F1
#
_cell.length_a   1.000
_cell.length_b   1.000
_cell.length_c   1.000
_cell.angle_alpha   90.00
_cell.angle_beta   90.00
_cell.angle_gamma   90.00
#
_symmetry.space_group_name_H-M   'P 1'
#
loop_
_entity.id
_entity.type
_entity.pdbx_description
1 polymer ?
#
loop_
_entity_poly.entity_id
_entity_poly.type
_entity_poly.pdbx_seq_one_letter_code
_entity_poly.pdbx_strand_id
1 'polypeptide(L)'
;MLNKVLKTLEYDKIRAQLAERAQCCTGRELAAELLPSFEKEAVTSALALTAEAETIFIRTGRSPAEDFPDMRPCLKRIHAAYYLTPTELLGVA
;
A
#
# COMPACT_ATOMS: atom_id res chain seq x y z
N MET A 1 25.69 -2.14 -8.08
CA MET A 1 26.06 -1.03 -7.18
C MET A 1 24.90 -0.60 -6.28
N LEU A 2 23.69 -0.41 -6.82
CA LEU A 2 22.51 0.03 -6.06
C LEU A 2 22.22 -0.81 -4.80
N ASN A 3 22.24 -2.14 -4.89
CA ASN A 3 22.01 -3.01 -3.71
C ASN A 3 23.01 -2.80 -2.57
N LYS A 4 24.26 -2.43 -2.86
CA LYS A 4 25.24 -2.10 -1.80
C LYS A 4 24.87 -0.79 -1.13
N VAL A 5 24.47 0.22 -1.90
CA VAL A 5 24.02 1.52 -1.38
C VAL A 5 22.77 1.37 -0.53
N LEU A 6 21.76 0.64 -1.01
CA LEU A 6 20.52 0.38 -0.26
C LEU A 6 20.78 -0.35 1.05
N LYS A 7 21.73 -1.29 1.05
CA LYS A 7 22.14 -1.98 2.28
C LYS A 7 22.87 -1.05 3.25
N THR A 8 23.79 -0.20 2.76
CA THR A 8 24.48 0.80 3.59
C THR A 8 23.52 1.81 4.20
N LEU A 9 22.47 2.20 3.47
CA LEU A 9 21.42 3.10 3.94
C LEU A 9 20.35 2.40 4.80
N GLU A 10 20.49 1.10 5.04
CA GLU A 10 19.51 0.29 5.79
C GLU A 10 18.08 0.45 5.25
N TYR A 11 17.94 0.51 3.92
CA TYR A 11 16.68 0.80 3.26
C TYR A 11 15.60 -0.25 3.54
N ASP A 12 16.00 -1.49 3.85
CA ASP A 12 15.12 -2.55 4.36
C ASP A 12 14.41 -2.15 5.66
N LYS A 13 15.11 -1.49 6.59
CA LYS A 13 14.50 -0.99 7.83
C LYS A 13 13.50 0.13 7.57
N ILE A 14 13.81 1.03 6.64
CA ILE A 14 12.91 2.12 6.23
C ILE A 14 11.61 1.53 5.65
N ARG A 15 11.72 0.52 4.76
CA ARG A 15 10.56 -0.20 4.21
C ARG A 15 9.75 -0.89 5.30
N ALA A 16 10.41 -1.56 6.25
CA ALA A 16 9.75 -2.20 7.38
C ALA A 16 8.97 -1.20 8.25
N GLN A 17 9.58 -0.05 8.57
CA GLN A 17 8.92 1.02 9.33
C GLN A 17 7.72 1.61 8.56
N LEU A 18 7.85 1.80 7.24
CA LEU A 18 6.77 2.28 6.40
C LEU A 18 5.61 1.27 6.35
N ALA A 19 5.92 -0.01 6.15
CA ALA A 19 4.91 -1.07 6.15
C ALA A 19 4.17 -1.15 7.50
N GLU A 20 4.86 -0.97 8.62
CA GLU A 20 4.22 -0.96 9.95
C GLU A 20 3.22 0.19 10.13
N ARG A 21 3.36 1.28 9.37
CA ARG A 21 2.42 2.43 9.39
C ARG A 21 1.29 2.30 8.37
N ALA A 22 1.35 1.34 7.44
CA ALA A 22 0.33 1.16 6.42
C ALA A 22 -0.94 0.52 7.00
N GLN A 23 -2.09 1.15 6.73
CA GLN A 23 -3.37 0.74 7.31
C GLN A 23 -3.91 -0.55 6.67
N CYS A 24 -3.81 -0.68 5.35
CA CYS A 24 -4.34 -1.83 4.61
C CYS A 24 -3.27 -2.87 4.23
N CYS A 25 -3.71 -4.11 3.98
CA CYS A 25 -2.84 -5.22 3.58
C CYS A 25 -2.04 -4.95 2.30
N THR A 26 -2.69 -4.39 1.28
CA THR A 26 -2.03 -4.04 0.02
C THR A 26 -1.03 -2.91 0.21
N GLY A 27 -1.32 -1.92 1.06
CA GLY A 27 -0.37 -0.87 1.42
C GLY A 27 0.88 -1.42 2.10
N ARG A 28 0.72 -2.42 2.98
CA ARG A 28 1.85 -3.12 3.62
C ARG A 28 2.71 -3.85 2.60
N GLU A 29 2.12 -4.50 1.61
CA GLU A 29 2.83 -5.18 0.53
C GLU A 29 3.57 -4.19 -0.38
N LEU A 30 2.92 -3.07 -0.74
CA LEU A 30 3.53 -2.02 -1.55
C LEU A 30 4.73 -1.37 -0.85
N ALA A 31 4.60 -1.03 0.44
CA ALA A 31 5.73 -0.56 1.25
C ALA A 31 6.80 -1.65 1.39
N ALA A 32 6.32 -2.88 1.62
CA ALA A 32 7.00 -4.16 1.53
C ALA A 32 8.00 -4.22 0.39
N GLU A 33 7.58 -3.88 -0.82
CA GLU A 33 8.29 -4.10 -2.10
C GLU A 33 8.86 -2.81 -2.71
N LEU A 34 8.70 -1.67 -2.04
CA LEU A 34 9.10 -0.36 -2.57
C LEU A 34 10.59 -0.31 -2.91
N LEU A 35 10.88 0.13 -4.14
CA LEU A 35 12.23 0.38 -4.65
C LEU A 35 12.33 1.80 -5.21
N PRO A 36 13.53 2.42 -5.19
CA PRO A 36 13.72 3.72 -5.82
C PRO A 36 13.39 3.67 -7.32
N SER A 37 12.59 4.63 -7.79
CA SER A 37 12.39 4.87 -9.22
C SER A 37 13.39 5.90 -9.74
N PHE A 38 13.83 5.71 -10.98
CA PHE A 38 14.70 6.65 -11.70
C PHE A 38 13.98 7.30 -12.88
N GLU A 39 12.69 7.02 -13.06
CA GLU A 39 11.85 7.64 -14.08
C GLU A 39 11.16 8.86 -13.47
N LYS A 40 11.35 10.01 -14.10
CA LYS A 40 10.99 11.31 -13.53
C LYS A 40 9.48 11.41 -13.30
N GLU A 41 8.70 10.93 -14.26
CA GLU A 41 7.25 10.96 -14.26
C GLU A 41 6.72 10.13 -13.08
N ALA A 42 7.14 8.87 -12.91
CA ALA A 42 6.78 8.06 -11.76
C ALA A 42 7.15 8.70 -10.42
N VAL A 43 8.36 9.27 -10.30
CA VAL A 43 8.78 9.96 -9.06
C VAL A 43 7.89 11.18 -8.78
N THR A 44 7.61 11.99 -9.80
CA THR A 44 6.77 13.19 -9.66
C THR A 44 5.35 12.84 -9.24
N SER A 45 4.76 11.82 -9.87
CA SER A 45 3.42 11.33 -9.52
C SER A 45 3.36 10.78 -8.09
N ALA A 46 4.34 9.95 -7.69
CA ALA A 46 4.37 9.38 -6.34
C ALA A 46 4.52 10.45 -5.25
N LEU A 47 5.37 11.46 -5.49
CA LEU A 47 5.55 12.59 -4.56
C LEU A 47 4.29 13.46 -4.47
N ALA A 48 3.61 13.72 -5.59
CA ALA A 48 2.36 14.47 -5.60
C ALA A 48 1.27 13.77 -4.79
N LEU A 49 1.08 12.46 -4.97
CA LEU A 49 0.13 11.66 -4.19
C LEU A 49 0.47 11.67 -2.69
N THR A 50 1.76 11.62 -2.35
CA THR A 50 2.21 11.68 -0.95
C THR A 50 1.90 13.03 -0.32
N ALA A 51 2.14 14.14 -1.05
CA ALA A 51 1.86 15.48 -0.58
C ALA A 51 0.36 15.74 -0.39
N GLU A 52 -0.49 15.21 -1.28
CA GLU A 52 -1.95 15.25 -1.12
C GLU A 52 -2.39 14.48 0.12
N ALA A 53 -1.88 13.25 0.29
CA ALA A 53 -2.17 12.42 1.45
C ALA A 53 -1.75 13.09 2.77
N GLU A 54 -0.55 13.68 2.81
CA GLU A 54 -0.05 14.45 3.94
C GLU A 54 -0.94 15.66 4.25
N THR A 55 -1.38 16.40 3.22
CA THR A 55 -2.28 17.55 3.40
C THR A 55 -3.60 17.13 4.05
N ILE A 56 -4.18 16.01 3.61
CA ILE A 56 -5.41 15.46 4.20
C ILE A 56 -5.15 15.02 5.65
N PHE A 57 -4.04 14.33 5.89
CA PHE A 57 -3.66 13.84 7.22
C PHE A 57 -3.48 14.98 8.22
N ILE A 58 -2.71 16.01 7.86
CA ILE A 58 -2.48 17.20 8.70
C ILE A 58 -3.80 17.93 8.98
N ARG A 59 -4.66 18.07 7.98
CA ARG A 59 -5.93 18.80 8.10
C ARG A 59 -6.96 18.07 8.95
N THR A 60 -7.05 16.74 8.83
CA THR A 60 -8.14 15.94 9.42
C THR A 60 -7.71 15.10 10.61
N GLY A 61 -6.41 14.91 10.81
CA GLY A 61 -5.84 13.95 11.76
C GLY A 61 -6.09 12.48 11.37
N ARG A 62 -6.63 12.21 10.19
CA ARG A 62 -7.01 10.89 9.72
C ARG A 62 -6.24 10.53 8.46
N SER A 63 -5.88 9.26 8.34
CA SER A 63 -5.29 8.73 7.12
C SER A 63 -6.31 8.86 5.97
N PRO A 64 -5.89 9.28 4.76
CA PRO A 64 -6.77 9.33 3.59
C PRO A 64 -7.15 7.94 3.06
N ALA A 65 -6.39 6.91 3.41
CA ALA A 65 -6.70 5.51 3.13
C ALA A 65 -7.07 4.82 4.44
N GLU A 66 -8.18 4.07 4.45
CA GLU A 66 -8.61 3.24 5.58
C GLU A 66 -8.21 1.77 5.40
N ASP A 67 -8.30 0.98 6.45
CA ASP A 67 -8.11 -0.48 6.35
C ASP A 67 -9.32 -1.13 5.66
N PHE A 68 -9.05 -2.19 4.91
CA PHE A 68 -10.07 -2.98 4.22
C PHE A 68 -9.63 -4.45 4.16
N PRO A 69 -10.58 -5.40 4.18
CA PRO A 69 -10.27 -6.82 4.19
C PRO A 69 -9.54 -7.24 2.91
N ASP A 70 -8.64 -8.23 3.03
CA ASP A 70 -8.03 -8.84 1.86
C ASP A 70 -9.06 -9.71 1.12
N MET A 71 -9.55 -9.21 -0.01
CA MET A 71 -10.56 -9.89 -0.83
C MET A 71 -9.98 -10.87 -1.84
N ARG A 72 -8.65 -11.01 -1.97
CA ARG A 72 -8.04 -11.96 -2.93
C ARG A 72 -8.48 -13.42 -2.71
N PRO A 73 -8.60 -13.95 -1.48
CA PRO A 73 -9.11 -15.30 -1.25
C PRO A 73 -10.57 -15.45 -1.70
N CYS A 74 -11.39 -14.45 -1.41
CA CYS A 74 -12.80 -14.39 -1.84
C CYS A 74 -12.90 -14.43 -3.37
N LEU A 75 -12.16 -13.57 -4.07
CA LEU A 75 -12.16 -13.50 -5.53
C LEU A 75 -11.72 -14.82 -6.18
N LYS A 76 -10.71 -15.51 -5.62
CA LYS A 76 -10.30 -16.85 -6.07
C LYS A 76 -11.41 -17.88 -5.91
N ARG A 77 -12.15 -17.83 -4.79
CA ARG A 77 -13.28 -18.73 -4.50
C ARG A 77 -14.46 -18.48 -5.44
N ILE A 78 -14.83 -17.21 -5.69
CA ILE A 78 -15.95 -16.86 -6.58
C ILE A 78 -15.74 -17.45 -7.97
N HIS A 79 -14.52 -17.46 -8.48
CA HIS A 79 -14.22 -18.04 -9.79
C HIS A 79 -14.65 -19.50 -9.91
N ALA A 80 -14.64 -20.26 -8.80
CA ALA A 80 -15.12 -21.64 -8.74
C ALA A 80 -16.57 -21.78 -8.28
N ALA A 81 -17.02 -20.92 -7.35
CA ALA A 81 -18.30 -21.07 -6.66
C ALA A 81 -19.46 -20.28 -7.30
N TYR A 82 -19.18 -19.25 -8.10
CA TYR A 82 -20.16 -18.33 -8.70
C TYR A 82 -21.12 -17.64 -7.72
N TYR A 83 -20.76 -17.53 -6.43
CA TYR A 83 -21.52 -16.75 -5.44
C TYR A 83 -20.64 -16.10 -4.37
N LEU A 84 -21.15 -14.99 -3.83
CA LEU A 84 -20.65 -14.28 -2.66
C LEU A 84 -21.56 -14.55 -1.46
N THR A 85 -20.97 -14.75 -0.30
CA THR A 85 -21.73 -14.68 0.96
C THR A 85 -22.04 -13.21 1.30
N PRO A 86 -23.07 -12.93 2.13
CA PRO A 86 -23.36 -11.56 2.56
C PRO A 86 -22.17 -10.84 3.21
N THR A 87 -21.34 -11.56 3.97
CA THR A 87 -20.13 -11.01 4.60
C THR A 87 -19.08 -10.62 3.56
N GLU A 88 -18.86 -11.45 2.54
CA GLU A 88 -17.91 -11.12 1.48
C GLU A 88 -18.44 -10.00 0.59
N LEU A 89 -19.75 -9.90 0.38
CA LEU A 89 -20.35 -8.79 -0.36
C LEU A 89 -20.10 -7.45 0.33
N LEU A 90 -20.21 -7.41 1.66
CA LEU A 90 -19.87 -6.23 2.46
C LEU A 90 -18.38 -5.88 2.39
N GLY A 91 -17.49 -6.84 2.10
CA GLY A 91 -16.06 -6.59 1.91
C GLY A 91 -15.68 -6.03 0.55
N VAL A 92 -16.57 -6.09 -0.46
CA VAL A 92 -16.35 -5.53 -1.81
C VAL A 92 -17.13 -4.22 -2.03
N ALA A 93 -18.22 -4.00 -1.28
CA ALA A 93 -19.06 -2.81 -1.35
C ALA A 93 -18.36 -1.58 -0.74
#